data_AF-A0A137SXJ0-F1
#
_entry.id   AF-A0A137SXJ0-F1
#
_cell.length_a   1.000
_cell.length_b   1.000
_cell.length_c   1.000
_cell.angle_alpha   90.00
_cell.angle_beta   90.00
_cell.angle_gamma   90.00
#
_symmetry.space_group_name_H-M   'P 1'
#
loop_
_entity.id
_entity.type
_entity.pdbx_description
1 polymer ?
#
loop_
_entity_poly.entity_id
_entity_poly.type
_entity_poly.pdbx_seq_one_letter_code
_entity_poly.pdbx_strand_id
1 'polypeptide(L)'
;MSSRGSALSVFLLVLSLIVFAAASAFFYKSYQNKDLLAEKTEVENKLKDSLDEANKQLDEVSEQLKTSEDEKKKALELFSQKFGYDYDADKKEIINEEIKRINDENKELLDQIKAIILENKACYSGDYFQSIDIKKPFDELSKLSQGILPEKLDKNLSTKLGLSSGYEKLISNGSLGKLLSANSDKKDLVKILGICVINFGKSLNEVASDLSDVGSNVENLSRDFCETYAIYKLASEYGINLGDISLDRLENSKNEILKLRSAYLKNKAIINFLEDFKNEE
;
A
#
# COMPACT_ATOMS: atom_id res chain seq x y z
N MET A 1 23.28 75.43 109.21
CA MET A 1 22.16 75.20 108.28
C MET A 1 22.68 74.46 107.06
N SER A 2 22.56 73.12 107.04
CA SER A 2 23.23 72.21 106.07
C SER A 2 22.30 71.05 105.63
N SER A 3 20.99 71.27 105.49
CA SER A 3 20.03 70.22 105.09
C SER A 3 19.39 70.42 103.70
N ARG A 4 19.66 71.55 103.02
CA ARG A 4 19.14 71.81 101.66
C ARG A 4 20.01 71.23 100.54
N GLY A 5 21.31 71.03 100.77
CA GLY A 5 22.23 70.44 99.79
C GLY A 5 22.08 68.92 99.64
N SER A 6 21.72 68.21 100.71
CA SER A 6 21.57 66.74 100.70
C SER A 6 20.32 66.29 99.94
N ALA A 7 19.17 66.94 100.12
CA ALA A 7 17.93 66.57 99.42
C ALA A 7 18.01 66.77 97.90
N LEU A 8 18.65 67.86 97.44
CA LEU A 8 18.87 68.12 96.01
C LEU A 8 19.84 67.10 95.42
N SER A 9 20.91 66.74 96.15
CA SER A 9 21.87 65.73 95.71
C SER A 9 21.25 64.34 95.58
N VAL A 10 20.38 63.94 96.53
CA VAL A 10 19.65 62.67 96.48
C VAL A 10 18.65 62.66 95.33
N PHE A 11 17.93 63.77 95.09
CA PHE A 11 17.01 63.89 93.97
C PHE A 11 17.73 63.77 92.61
N LEU A 12 18.87 64.45 92.44
CA LEU A 12 19.69 64.33 91.23
C LEU A 12 20.24 62.92 91.04
N LEU A 13 20.62 62.23 92.13
CA LEU A 13 21.07 60.84 92.09
C LEU A 13 19.97 59.90 91.61
N VAL A 14 18.75 60.02 92.16
CA VAL A 14 17.60 59.21 91.74
C VAL A 14 17.24 59.49 90.28
N LEU A 15 17.23 60.76 89.86
CA LEU A 15 16.96 61.14 88.48
C LEU A 15 18.04 60.58 87.52
N SER A 16 19.32 60.63 87.92
CA SER A 16 20.40 60.05 87.13
C SER A 16 20.28 58.53 87.00
N LEU A 17 19.81 57.84 88.04
CA LEU A 17 19.57 56.39 88.02
C LEU A 17 18.43 56.03 87.08
N ILE A 18 17.36 56.84 87.06
CA ILE A 18 16.21 56.65 86.15
C ILE A 18 16.63 56.89 84.70
N VAL A 19 17.39 57.95 84.43
CA VAL A 19 17.92 58.24 83.08
C VAL A 19 18.88 57.13 82.63
N PHE A 20 19.72 56.63 83.53
CA PHE A 20 20.63 55.52 83.24
C PHE A 20 19.88 54.22 82.93
N ALA A 21 18.84 53.89 83.71
CA ALA A 21 18.00 52.73 83.46
C ALA A 21 17.22 52.83 82.13
N ALA A 22 16.67 54.01 81.82
CA ALA A 22 15.99 54.27 80.55
C ALA A 22 16.94 54.20 79.35
N ALA A 23 18.14 54.79 79.46
CA ALA A 23 19.17 54.69 78.44
C ALA A 23 19.61 53.23 78.24
N SER A 24 19.85 52.48 79.32
CA SER A 24 20.22 51.07 79.27
C SER A 24 19.15 50.22 78.59
N ALA A 25 17.87 50.45 78.91
CA ALA A 25 16.75 49.77 78.26
C ALA A 25 16.63 50.13 76.76
N PHE A 26 16.87 51.40 76.40
CA PHE A 26 16.87 51.83 75.00
C PHE A 26 18.04 51.23 74.21
N PHE A 27 19.25 51.21 74.78
CA PHE A 27 20.41 50.56 74.18
C PHE A 27 20.21 49.05 74.02
N TYR A 28 19.63 48.39 75.02
CA TYR A 28 19.30 46.95 74.94
C TYR A 28 18.28 46.65 73.83
N LYS A 29 17.19 47.43 73.75
CA LYS A 29 16.19 47.29 72.68
C LYS A 29 16.75 47.64 71.30
N SER A 30 17.62 48.64 71.22
CA SER A 30 18.32 49.01 69.98
C SER A 30 19.29 47.91 69.53
N TYR A 31 19.97 47.25 70.45
CA TYR A 31 20.86 46.12 70.17
C TYR A 31 20.06 44.91 69.67
N GLN A 32 18.97 44.52 70.36
CA GLN A 32 18.10 43.42 69.91
C GLN A 32 17.48 43.67 68.52
N ASN A 33 17.05 44.91 68.23
CA ASN A 33 16.52 45.25 66.92
C ASN A 33 17.59 45.18 65.82
N LYS A 34 18.85 45.52 66.12
CA LYS A 34 19.96 45.39 65.16
C LYS A 34 20.27 43.93 64.86
N ASP A 35 20.30 43.06 65.88
CA ASP A 35 20.50 41.62 65.70
C ASP A 35 19.36 40.99 64.90
N LEU A 36 18.10 41.33 65.19
CA LEU A 36 16.93 40.87 64.41
C LEU A 36 16.96 41.35 62.94
N LEU A 37 17.40 42.59 62.70
CA LEU A 37 17.56 43.12 61.34
C LEU A 37 18.70 42.42 60.59
N ALA A 38 19.81 42.12 61.26
CA ALA A 38 20.92 41.38 60.70
C ALA A 38 20.52 39.95 60.35
N GLU A 39 19.84 39.25 61.26
CA GLU A 39 19.32 37.89 61.04
C GLU A 39 18.30 37.86 59.90
N LYS A 40 17.37 38.82 59.85
CA LYS A 40 16.39 38.92 58.76
C LYS A 40 17.07 39.16 57.40
N THR A 41 18.07 40.03 57.36
CA THR A 41 18.83 40.32 56.13
C THR A 41 19.63 39.09 55.69
N GLU A 42 20.20 38.33 56.63
CA GLU A 42 20.91 37.08 56.34
C GLU A 42 19.96 36.02 55.76
N VAL A 43 18.76 35.86 56.34
CA VAL A 43 17.74 34.94 55.84
C VAL A 43 17.24 35.37 54.45
N GLU A 44 16.96 36.66 54.24
CA GLU A 44 16.55 37.19 52.93
C GLU A 44 17.61 36.95 51.85
N ASN A 45 18.89 37.15 52.16
CA ASN A 45 19.99 36.87 51.24
C ASN A 45 20.11 35.37 50.94
N LYS A 46 20.04 34.50 51.95
CA LYS A 46 20.06 33.04 51.73
C LYS A 46 18.88 32.58 50.87
N LEU A 47 17.70 33.15 51.06
CA LEU A 47 16.51 32.83 50.27
C LEU A 47 16.68 33.27 48.82
N LYS A 48 17.26 34.46 48.61
CA LYS A 48 17.58 34.98 47.28
C LYS A 48 18.60 34.12 46.57
N ASP A 49 19.70 33.76 47.24
CA ASP A 49 20.72 32.86 46.68
C ASP A 49 20.11 31.49 46.33
N SER A 50 19.22 30.98 47.19
CA SER A 50 18.51 29.70 46.94
C SER A 50 17.55 29.79 45.75
N LEU A 51 16.90 30.95 45.56
CA LEU A 51 16.01 31.20 44.43
C LEU A 51 16.79 31.36 43.12
N ASP A 52 17.92 32.05 43.16
CA ASP A 52 18.82 32.21 42.02
C ASP A 52 19.40 30.86 41.58
N GLU A 53 19.81 30.01 42.53
CA GLU A 53 20.28 28.65 42.25
C GLU A 53 19.16 27.75 41.69
N ALA A 54 17.95 27.83 42.25
CA ALA A 54 16.81 27.07 41.75
C ALA A 54 16.42 27.48 40.32
N ASN A 55 16.46 28.78 40.00
CA ASN A 55 16.22 29.27 38.64
C ASN A 55 17.29 28.79 37.66
N LYS A 56 18.56 28.83 38.08
CA LYS A 56 19.66 28.32 37.26
C LYS A 56 19.50 26.82 36.95
N GLN A 57 19.13 26.01 37.94
CA GLN A 57 18.85 24.59 37.73
C GLN A 57 17.66 24.35 36.80
N LEU A 58 16.60 25.18 36.90
CA LEU A 58 15.46 25.09 36.00
C LEU A 58 15.85 25.40 34.55
N ASP A 59 16.70 26.41 34.34
CA ASP A 59 17.22 26.77 33.02
C ASP A 59 18.09 25.64 32.45
N GLU A 60 18.99 25.07 33.25
CA GLU A 60 19.84 23.94 32.85
C GLU A 60 19.00 22.70 32.48
N VAL A 61 17.99 22.35 33.28
CA VAL A 61 17.10 21.21 32.99
C VAL A 61 16.26 21.48 31.73
N SER A 62 15.79 22.71 31.53
CA SER A 62 15.01 23.08 30.34
C SER A 62 15.85 22.99 29.07
N GLU A 63 17.11 23.41 29.12
CA GLU A 63 18.05 23.29 28.01
C GLU A 63 18.41 21.82 27.70
N GLN A 64 18.62 21.00 28.74
CA GLN A 64 18.84 19.56 28.58
C GLN A 64 17.64 18.86 27.97
N LEU A 65 16.41 19.20 28.40
CA LEU A 65 15.19 18.64 27.86
C LEU A 65 15.08 18.95 26.36
N LYS A 66 15.28 20.22 25.98
CA LYS A 66 15.24 20.63 24.57
C LYS A 66 16.29 19.91 23.71
N THR A 67 17.51 19.78 24.24
CA THR A 67 18.59 19.06 23.55
C THR A 67 18.23 17.58 23.37
N SER A 68 17.71 16.93 24.40
CA SER A 68 17.26 15.54 24.36
C SER A 68 16.11 15.33 23.36
N GLU A 69 15.15 16.26 23.29
CA GLU A 69 14.07 16.22 22.30
C GLU A 69 14.58 16.35 20.87
N ASP A 70 15.50 17.27 20.61
CA ASP A 70 16.13 17.46 19.29
C ASP A 70 16.97 16.24 18.88
N GLU A 71 17.71 15.63 19.81
CA GLU A 71 18.47 14.41 19.58
C GLU A 71 17.55 13.22 19.30
N LYS A 72 16.47 13.06 20.06
CA LYS A 72 15.44 12.04 19.81
C LYS A 72 14.87 12.19 18.40
N LYS A 73 14.47 13.41 18.01
CA LYS A 73 13.91 13.67 16.69
C LYS A 73 14.89 13.31 15.57
N LYS A 74 16.15 13.72 15.68
CA LYS A 74 17.20 13.36 14.71
C LYS A 74 17.43 11.85 14.65
N ALA A 75 17.43 11.17 15.80
CA ALA A 75 17.59 9.72 15.86
C ALA A 75 16.44 8.99 15.15
N LEU A 76 15.20 9.45 15.33
CA LEU A 76 14.03 8.92 14.66
C LEU A 76 14.06 9.19 13.15
N GLU A 77 14.43 10.39 12.72
CA GLU A 77 14.59 10.72 11.29
C GLU A 77 15.68 9.86 10.63
N LEU A 78 16.83 9.68 11.29
CA LEU A 78 17.91 8.81 10.80
C LEU A 78 17.49 7.34 10.75
N PHE A 79 16.70 6.88 11.72
CA PHE A 79 16.13 5.53 11.72
C PHE A 79 15.21 5.35 10.51
N SER A 80 14.27 6.27 10.30
CA SER A 80 13.34 6.24 9.18
C SER A 80 14.06 6.27 7.83
N GLN A 81 15.06 7.14 7.65
CA GLN A 81 15.87 7.17 6.42
C GLN A 81 16.63 5.87 6.17
N LYS A 82 17.16 5.24 7.23
CA LYS A 82 17.98 4.04 7.09
C LYS A 82 17.16 2.79 6.82
N PHE A 83 15.98 2.68 7.44
CA PHE A 83 15.17 1.46 7.44
C PHE A 83 13.86 1.58 6.67
N GLY A 84 13.49 2.78 6.21
CA GLY A 84 12.23 3.04 5.51
C GLY A 84 10.99 2.91 6.40
N TYR A 85 11.16 3.00 7.73
CA TYR A 85 10.11 2.80 8.73
C TYR A 85 10.06 3.98 9.70
N ASP A 86 8.90 4.61 9.81
CA ASP A 86 8.64 5.59 10.86
C ASP A 86 8.25 4.88 12.17
N TYR A 87 9.08 5.04 13.19
CA TYR A 87 8.90 4.37 14.47
C TYR A 87 7.67 4.86 15.24
N ASP A 88 7.27 6.12 15.03
CA ASP A 88 6.14 6.73 15.72
C ASP A 88 4.84 6.70 14.88
N ALA A 89 4.88 6.21 13.63
CA ALA A 89 3.69 6.11 12.80
C ALA A 89 2.74 5.00 13.28
N ASP A 90 1.43 5.25 13.16
CA ASP A 90 0.42 4.25 13.48
C ASP A 90 0.60 3.05 12.54
N LYS A 91 0.80 1.85 13.11
CA LYS A 91 0.93 0.61 12.34
C LYS A 91 -0.21 0.44 11.33
N LYS A 92 -1.44 0.84 11.70
CA LYS A 92 -2.60 0.77 10.80
C LYS A 92 -2.45 1.71 9.61
N GLU A 93 -1.82 2.86 9.79
CA GLU A 93 -1.52 3.80 8.71
C GLU A 93 -0.45 3.23 7.77
N ILE A 94 0.66 2.72 8.31
CA ILE A 94 1.73 2.07 7.52
C ILE A 94 1.16 0.91 6.69
N ILE A 95 0.33 0.05 7.30
CA ILE A 95 -0.30 -1.07 6.59
C ILE A 95 -1.21 -0.57 5.45
N ASN A 96 -1.98 0.50 5.68
CA ASN A 96 -2.85 1.07 4.64
C ASN A 96 -2.05 1.67 3.48
N GLU A 97 -0.93 2.35 3.77
CA GLU A 97 -0.04 2.90 2.75
C GLU A 97 0.57 1.78 1.90
N GLU A 98 1.01 0.69 2.52
CA GLU A 98 1.57 -0.46 1.82
C GLU A 98 0.51 -1.19 0.97
N ILE A 99 -0.70 -1.42 1.52
CA ILE A 99 -1.83 -1.97 0.74
C ILE A 99 -2.15 -1.07 -0.46
N LYS A 100 -2.15 0.25 -0.29
CA LYS A 100 -2.40 1.19 -1.39
C LYS A 100 -1.31 1.10 -2.46
N ARG A 101 -0.04 1.08 -2.06
CA ARG A 101 1.11 0.93 -2.96
C ARG A 101 1.00 -0.36 -3.78
N ILE A 102 0.70 -1.49 -3.13
CA ILE A 102 0.55 -2.79 -3.81
C ILE A 102 -0.69 -2.81 -4.73
N ASN A 103 -1.78 -2.11 -4.36
CA ASN A 103 -2.96 -1.97 -5.23
C ASN A 103 -2.66 -1.16 -6.50
N ASP A 104 -1.85 -0.09 -6.38
CA ASP A 104 -1.40 0.69 -7.54
C ASP A 104 -0.52 -0.16 -8.48
N GLU A 105 0.41 -0.95 -7.94
CA GLU A 105 1.17 -1.94 -8.72
C GLU A 105 0.26 -2.95 -9.43
N ASN A 106 -0.75 -3.47 -8.73
CA ASN A 106 -1.71 -4.41 -9.32
C ASN A 106 -2.47 -3.78 -10.49
N LYS A 107 -2.83 -2.51 -10.39
CA LYS A 107 -3.48 -1.79 -11.50
C LYS A 107 -2.57 -1.74 -12.73
N GLU A 108 -1.29 -1.42 -12.55
CA GLU A 108 -0.31 -1.42 -13.64
C GLU A 108 -0.15 -2.81 -14.28
N LEU A 109 -0.13 -3.88 -13.48
CA LEU A 109 -0.07 -5.25 -13.99
C LEU A 109 -1.31 -5.60 -14.83
N LEU A 110 -2.50 -5.20 -14.38
CA LEU A 110 -3.76 -5.43 -15.10
C LEU A 110 -3.80 -4.65 -16.42
N ASP A 111 -3.34 -3.41 -16.43
CA ASP A 111 -3.25 -2.58 -17.63
C ASP A 111 -2.27 -3.18 -18.65
N GLN A 112 -1.14 -3.71 -18.20
CA GLN A 112 -0.20 -4.44 -19.07
C GLN A 112 -0.81 -5.71 -19.66
N ILE A 113 -1.54 -6.50 -18.87
CA ILE A 113 -2.27 -7.68 -19.39
C ILE A 113 -3.30 -7.25 -20.44
N LYS A 114 -4.06 -6.18 -20.19
CA LYS A 114 -5.02 -5.62 -21.15
C LYS A 114 -4.34 -5.22 -22.46
N ALA A 115 -3.19 -4.55 -22.38
CA ALA A 115 -2.42 -4.13 -23.55
C ALA A 115 -1.98 -5.33 -24.41
N ILE A 116 -1.47 -6.40 -23.78
CA ILE A 116 -1.09 -7.63 -24.48
C ILE A 116 -2.30 -8.29 -25.17
N ILE A 117 -3.46 -8.29 -24.51
CA ILE A 117 -4.72 -8.78 -25.10
C ILE A 117 -5.15 -7.90 -26.30
N LEU A 118 -5.03 -6.58 -26.22
CA LEU A 118 -5.36 -5.70 -27.35
C LEU A 118 -4.42 -5.93 -28.54
N GLU A 119 -3.13 -6.09 -28.26
CA GLU A 119 -2.09 -6.34 -29.26
C GLU A 119 -2.30 -7.61 -30.09
N ASN A 120 -2.91 -8.63 -29.47
CA ASN A 120 -3.15 -9.93 -30.09
C ASN A 120 -4.61 -10.11 -30.58
N LYS A 121 -5.40 -9.03 -30.63
CA LYS A 121 -6.82 -9.03 -31.06
C LYS A 121 -7.05 -9.71 -32.41
N ALA A 122 -6.07 -9.71 -33.30
CA ALA A 122 -6.13 -10.42 -34.58
C ALA A 122 -6.39 -11.94 -34.45
N CYS A 123 -6.21 -12.53 -33.27
CA CYS A 123 -6.46 -13.96 -33.01
C CYS A 123 -7.91 -14.27 -32.57
N TYR A 124 -8.65 -13.25 -32.12
CA TYR A 124 -10.00 -13.37 -31.55
C TYR A 124 -10.85 -12.13 -31.88
N SER A 125 -10.86 -11.73 -33.15
CA SER A 125 -11.72 -10.67 -33.65
C SER A 125 -12.84 -11.25 -34.51
N GLY A 126 -14.08 -10.80 -34.33
CA GLY A 126 -15.20 -11.15 -35.21
C GLY A 126 -16.54 -11.11 -34.48
N ASP A 127 -17.62 -10.92 -35.25
CA ASP A 127 -18.98 -10.77 -34.69
C ASP A 127 -19.57 -12.12 -34.21
N TYR A 128 -18.90 -13.21 -34.57
CA TYR A 128 -19.29 -14.57 -34.20
C TYR A 128 -19.27 -14.81 -32.67
N PHE A 129 -18.52 -14.03 -31.89
CA PHE A 129 -18.54 -14.13 -30.42
C PHE A 129 -19.88 -13.72 -29.80
N GLN A 130 -20.64 -12.87 -30.49
CA GLN A 130 -21.97 -12.42 -30.05
C GLN A 130 -23.09 -13.28 -30.63
N SER A 131 -22.83 -13.95 -31.76
CA SER A 131 -23.87 -14.55 -32.59
C SER A 131 -23.92 -16.08 -32.51
N ILE A 132 -22.82 -16.73 -32.10
CA ILE A 132 -22.71 -18.20 -32.12
C ILE A 132 -22.68 -18.75 -30.69
N ASP A 133 -23.65 -19.60 -30.37
CA ASP A 133 -23.54 -20.50 -29.21
C ASP A 133 -22.70 -21.73 -29.61
N ILE A 134 -21.46 -21.77 -29.11
CA ILE A 134 -20.53 -22.88 -29.38
C ILE A 134 -20.58 -23.99 -28.36
N LYS A 135 -21.40 -23.87 -27.30
CA LYS A 135 -21.35 -24.80 -26.15
C LYS A 135 -21.59 -26.23 -26.59
N LYS A 136 -22.67 -26.47 -27.34
CA LYS A 136 -23.00 -27.81 -27.84
C LYS A 136 -21.93 -28.36 -28.81
N PRO A 137 -21.50 -27.64 -29.87
CA PRO A 137 -20.40 -28.09 -30.73
C PRO A 137 -19.10 -28.37 -29.98
N PHE A 138 -18.76 -27.55 -28.98
CA PHE A 138 -17.56 -27.71 -28.17
C PHE A 138 -17.65 -28.93 -27.24
N ASP A 139 -18.80 -29.16 -26.60
CA ASP A 139 -19.04 -30.35 -25.77
C ASP A 139 -18.97 -31.64 -26.62
N GLU A 140 -19.53 -31.62 -27.83
CA GLU A 140 -19.44 -32.74 -28.78
C GLU A 140 -18.00 -32.98 -29.24
N LEU A 141 -17.26 -31.91 -29.59
CA LEU A 141 -15.84 -32.01 -29.96
C LEU A 141 -14.99 -32.56 -28.80
N SER A 142 -15.24 -32.11 -27.57
CA SER A 142 -14.51 -32.54 -26.38
C SER A 142 -14.73 -34.03 -26.09
N LYS A 143 -15.97 -34.53 -26.24
CA LYS A 143 -16.29 -35.96 -26.10
C LYS A 143 -15.58 -36.83 -27.13
N LEU A 144 -15.41 -36.33 -28.36
CA LEU A 144 -14.68 -37.06 -29.40
C LEU A 144 -13.20 -37.18 -29.06
N SER A 145 -12.59 -36.16 -28.45
CA SER A 145 -11.18 -36.21 -28.02
C SER A 145 -10.92 -37.23 -26.90
N GLN A 146 -11.92 -37.58 -26.08
CA GLN A 146 -11.79 -38.48 -24.93
C GLN A 146 -11.90 -39.98 -25.24
N GLY A 147 -11.99 -40.39 -26.52
CA GLY A 147 -12.15 -41.83 -26.82
C GLY A 147 -11.85 -42.26 -28.25
N ILE A 148 -11.22 -41.43 -29.08
CA ILE A 148 -11.09 -41.70 -30.51
C ILE A 148 -9.68 -41.33 -31.03
N LEU A 149 -9.01 -42.30 -31.65
CA LEU A 149 -7.77 -42.12 -32.43
C LEU A 149 -7.94 -41.02 -33.51
N PRO A 150 -6.91 -40.19 -33.78
CA PRO A 150 -6.92 -39.12 -34.79
C PRO A 150 -7.41 -39.57 -36.18
N GLU A 151 -7.25 -40.85 -36.51
CA GLU A 151 -7.66 -41.51 -37.76
C GLU A 151 -9.18 -41.53 -38.00
N LYS A 152 -9.99 -41.17 -36.99
CA LYS A 152 -11.46 -41.09 -37.06
C LYS A 152 -12.00 -39.66 -37.14
N LEU A 153 -11.14 -38.64 -37.29
CA LEU A 153 -11.54 -37.29 -37.72
C LEU A 153 -12.03 -37.35 -39.19
N ASP A 154 -13.21 -37.92 -39.38
CA ASP A 154 -13.93 -38.09 -40.64
C ASP A 154 -14.14 -36.71 -41.32
N LYS A 155 -14.09 -36.66 -42.65
CA LYS A 155 -14.42 -35.46 -43.45
C LYS A 155 -15.82 -34.90 -43.12
N ASN A 156 -16.71 -35.72 -42.56
CA ASN A 156 -18.03 -35.30 -42.13
C ASN A 156 -18.11 -34.76 -40.69
N LEU A 157 -16.97 -34.56 -40.00
CA LEU A 157 -16.97 -34.11 -38.61
C LEU A 157 -17.65 -32.74 -38.45
N SER A 158 -17.43 -31.79 -39.35
CA SER A 158 -18.14 -30.52 -39.38
C SER A 158 -19.66 -30.72 -39.37
N THR A 159 -20.16 -31.65 -40.18
CA THR A 159 -21.59 -32.00 -40.27
C THR A 159 -22.09 -32.66 -38.99
N LYS A 160 -21.29 -33.56 -38.38
CA LYS A 160 -21.62 -34.23 -37.12
C LYS A 160 -21.72 -33.25 -35.94
N LEU A 161 -20.86 -32.23 -35.93
CA LEU A 161 -20.87 -31.12 -34.96
C LEU A 161 -21.97 -30.08 -35.25
N GLY A 162 -22.81 -30.31 -36.27
CA GLY A 162 -23.90 -29.40 -36.63
C GLY A 162 -23.43 -28.08 -37.24
N LEU A 163 -22.20 -28.00 -37.76
CA LEU A 163 -21.64 -26.80 -38.40
C LEU A 163 -22.21 -26.64 -39.82
N SER A 164 -23.48 -26.24 -39.88
CA SER A 164 -24.22 -26.01 -41.12
C SER A 164 -23.62 -24.87 -41.97
N SER A 165 -24.13 -24.67 -43.18
CA SER A 165 -23.79 -23.51 -44.02
C SER A 165 -24.05 -22.15 -43.35
N GLY A 166 -24.94 -22.11 -42.35
CA GLY A 166 -25.16 -20.94 -41.51
C GLY A 166 -23.95 -20.60 -40.64
N TYR A 167 -23.23 -21.61 -40.13
CA TYR A 167 -22.01 -21.41 -39.34
C TYR A 167 -20.90 -20.78 -40.18
N GLU A 168 -20.66 -21.29 -41.39
CA GLU A 168 -19.63 -20.75 -42.30
C GLU A 168 -19.90 -19.28 -42.65
N LYS A 169 -21.17 -18.88 -42.82
CA LYS A 169 -21.53 -17.46 -43.00
C LYS A 169 -21.16 -16.62 -41.77
N LEU A 170 -21.42 -17.11 -40.57
CA LEU A 170 -21.16 -16.37 -39.34
C LEU A 170 -19.66 -16.24 -39.03
N ILE A 171 -18.85 -17.26 -39.34
CA ILE A 171 -17.39 -17.20 -39.14
C ILE A 171 -16.62 -16.63 -40.34
N SER A 172 -17.32 -16.14 -41.37
CA SER A 172 -16.68 -15.58 -42.58
C SER A 172 -16.06 -14.20 -42.38
N ASN A 173 -16.24 -13.58 -41.21
CA ASN A 173 -15.63 -12.31 -40.84
C ASN A 173 -14.47 -12.48 -39.84
N GLY A 174 -13.76 -11.39 -39.59
CA GLY A 174 -12.74 -11.33 -38.54
C GLY A 174 -11.59 -12.33 -38.72
N SER A 175 -11.08 -12.85 -37.60
CA SER A 175 -9.93 -13.76 -37.52
C SER A 175 -10.21 -15.07 -38.26
N LEU A 176 -11.38 -15.70 -38.01
CA LEU A 176 -11.74 -16.95 -38.66
C LEU A 176 -12.00 -16.78 -40.16
N GLY A 177 -12.56 -15.65 -40.60
CA GLY A 177 -12.77 -15.35 -42.02
C GLY A 177 -11.45 -15.24 -42.80
N LYS A 178 -10.43 -14.62 -42.19
CA LYS A 178 -9.07 -14.58 -42.74
C LYS A 178 -8.48 -15.99 -42.87
N LEU A 179 -8.59 -16.82 -41.83
CA LEU A 179 -8.10 -18.20 -41.86
C LEU A 179 -8.83 -19.03 -42.92
N LEU A 180 -10.16 -18.91 -43.02
CA LEU A 180 -10.95 -19.59 -44.05
C LEU A 180 -10.52 -19.22 -45.47
N SER A 181 -10.23 -17.93 -45.67
CA SER A 181 -9.80 -17.41 -46.98
C SER A 181 -8.40 -17.90 -47.35
N ALA A 182 -7.47 -17.93 -46.39
CA ALA A 182 -6.11 -18.40 -46.59
C ALA A 182 -5.99 -19.93 -46.73
N ASN A 183 -7.03 -20.69 -46.37
CA ASN A 183 -7.03 -22.15 -46.29
C ASN A 183 -8.24 -22.78 -46.99
N SER A 184 -8.50 -22.40 -48.25
CA SER A 184 -9.67 -22.86 -49.00
C SER A 184 -9.74 -24.38 -49.19
N ASP A 185 -8.61 -25.08 -49.15
CA ASP A 185 -8.48 -26.54 -49.23
C ASP A 185 -8.71 -27.25 -47.88
N LYS A 186 -8.67 -26.53 -46.76
CA LYS A 186 -8.80 -27.07 -45.39
C LYS A 186 -9.97 -26.46 -44.60
N LYS A 187 -11.03 -26.04 -45.28
CA LYS A 187 -12.18 -25.35 -44.67
C LYS A 187 -12.77 -26.08 -43.47
N ASP A 188 -12.91 -27.41 -43.52
CA ASP A 188 -13.47 -28.18 -42.40
C ASP A 188 -12.58 -28.14 -41.16
N LEU A 189 -11.26 -28.19 -41.33
CA LEU A 189 -10.31 -28.07 -40.23
C LEU A 189 -10.39 -26.66 -39.61
N VAL A 190 -10.52 -25.62 -40.43
CA VAL A 190 -10.70 -24.24 -39.95
C VAL A 190 -12.04 -24.05 -39.23
N LYS A 191 -13.11 -24.74 -39.65
CA LYS A 191 -14.40 -24.72 -38.93
C LYS A 191 -14.28 -25.36 -37.54
N ILE A 192 -13.59 -26.49 -37.44
CA ILE A 192 -13.32 -27.16 -36.16
C ILE A 192 -12.45 -26.26 -35.27
N LEU A 193 -11.39 -25.66 -35.84
CA LEU A 193 -10.56 -24.66 -35.17
C LEU A 193 -11.40 -23.49 -34.63
N GLY A 194 -12.38 -23.04 -35.44
CA GLY A 194 -13.30 -21.98 -35.09
C GLY A 194 -14.08 -22.24 -33.81
N ILE A 195 -14.49 -23.49 -33.54
CA ILE A 195 -15.14 -23.84 -32.27
C ILE A 195 -14.22 -23.51 -31.08
N CYS A 196 -12.95 -23.91 -31.15
CA CYS A 196 -11.98 -23.68 -30.08
C CYS A 196 -11.63 -22.19 -29.94
N VAL A 197 -11.41 -21.49 -31.06
CA VAL A 197 -11.14 -20.04 -31.06
C VAL A 197 -12.31 -19.26 -30.47
N ILE A 198 -13.56 -19.65 -30.75
CA ILE A 198 -14.72 -18.98 -30.17
C ILE A 198 -14.82 -19.27 -28.66
N ASN A 199 -14.59 -20.53 -28.26
CA ASN A 199 -14.69 -20.93 -26.86
C ASN A 199 -13.68 -20.20 -25.97
N PHE A 200 -12.39 -20.24 -26.33
CA PHE A 200 -11.32 -19.65 -25.53
C PHE A 200 -11.07 -18.18 -25.87
N GLY A 201 -11.44 -17.72 -27.06
CA GLY A 201 -11.27 -16.32 -27.45
C GLY A 201 -12.33 -15.38 -26.88
N LYS A 202 -13.43 -15.90 -26.30
CA LYS A 202 -14.57 -15.06 -25.89
C LYS A 202 -14.19 -14.03 -24.83
N SER A 203 -13.61 -14.48 -23.71
CA SER A 203 -13.17 -13.58 -22.63
C SER A 203 -12.13 -12.56 -23.13
N LEU A 204 -11.23 -12.99 -24.01
CA LEU A 204 -10.21 -12.13 -24.62
C LEU A 204 -10.84 -11.08 -25.54
N ASN A 205 -11.84 -11.46 -26.34
CA ASN A 205 -12.59 -10.57 -27.21
C ASN A 205 -13.40 -9.53 -26.42
N GLU A 206 -14.02 -9.92 -25.30
CA GLU A 206 -14.75 -9.03 -24.41
C GLU A 206 -13.82 -7.95 -23.83
N VAL A 207 -12.65 -8.33 -23.33
CA VAL A 207 -11.63 -7.37 -22.86
C VAL A 207 -11.12 -6.48 -24.01
N ALA A 208 -10.83 -7.07 -25.18
CA ALA A 208 -10.35 -6.34 -26.35
C ALA A 208 -11.40 -5.43 -27.02
N SER A 209 -12.65 -5.49 -26.53
CA SER A 209 -13.78 -4.68 -26.99
C SER A 209 -14.33 -3.80 -25.87
N ASP A 210 -13.60 -3.68 -24.75
CA ASP A 210 -13.99 -2.90 -23.57
C ASP A 210 -15.36 -3.28 -22.98
N LEU A 211 -15.74 -4.56 -23.10
CA LEU A 211 -16.98 -5.13 -22.54
C LEU A 211 -16.77 -5.78 -21.17
N SER A 212 -15.52 -6.01 -20.76
CA SER A 212 -15.17 -6.69 -19.52
C SER A 212 -13.83 -6.19 -18.97
N ASP A 213 -13.73 -6.15 -17.63
CA ASP A 213 -12.52 -5.76 -16.91
C ASP A 213 -11.60 -6.94 -16.65
N VAL A 214 -10.29 -6.70 -16.70
CA VAL A 214 -9.27 -7.74 -16.48
C VAL A 214 -9.26 -8.22 -15.03
N GLY A 215 -9.43 -7.31 -14.06
CA GLY A 215 -9.23 -7.58 -12.63
C GLY A 215 -10.10 -8.68 -12.03
N SER A 216 -11.35 -8.81 -12.50
CA SER A 216 -12.29 -9.83 -12.03
C SER A 216 -11.97 -11.23 -12.56
N ASN A 217 -11.11 -11.34 -13.58
CA ASN A 217 -11.01 -12.55 -14.39
C ASN A 217 -9.59 -12.92 -14.87
N VAL A 218 -8.54 -12.38 -14.23
CA VAL A 218 -7.12 -12.61 -14.60
C VAL A 218 -6.78 -14.08 -14.83
N GLU A 219 -7.27 -14.96 -13.94
CA GLU A 219 -7.09 -16.41 -14.04
C GLU A 219 -7.61 -16.96 -15.38
N ASN A 220 -8.90 -16.76 -15.67
CA ASN A 220 -9.47 -17.29 -16.90
C ASN A 220 -8.87 -16.62 -18.13
N LEU A 221 -8.58 -15.32 -18.10
CA LEU A 221 -7.92 -14.63 -19.23
C LEU A 221 -6.55 -15.24 -19.54
N SER A 222 -5.75 -15.55 -18.50
CA SER A 222 -4.45 -16.20 -18.70
C SER A 222 -4.56 -17.61 -19.25
N ARG A 223 -5.54 -18.39 -18.79
CA ARG A 223 -5.84 -19.72 -19.32
C ARG A 223 -6.28 -19.62 -20.78
N ASP A 224 -7.27 -18.78 -21.05
CA ASP A 224 -7.87 -18.58 -22.36
C ASP A 224 -6.81 -18.10 -23.39
N PHE A 225 -5.85 -17.27 -22.98
CA PHE A 225 -4.71 -16.88 -23.81
C PHE A 225 -3.75 -18.04 -24.07
N CYS A 226 -3.42 -18.86 -23.05
CA CYS A 226 -2.61 -20.06 -23.21
C CYS A 226 -3.25 -21.06 -24.18
N GLU A 227 -4.55 -21.30 -24.04
CA GLU A 227 -5.31 -22.18 -24.92
C GLU A 227 -5.36 -21.63 -26.34
N THR A 228 -5.57 -20.32 -26.50
CA THR A 228 -5.49 -19.65 -27.81
C THR A 228 -4.13 -19.90 -28.48
N TYR A 229 -3.01 -19.72 -27.76
CA TYR A 229 -1.68 -20.05 -28.29
C TYR A 229 -1.57 -21.54 -28.69
N ALA A 230 -2.00 -22.45 -27.82
CA ALA A 230 -1.92 -23.89 -28.08
C ALA A 230 -2.72 -24.29 -29.34
N ILE A 231 -3.90 -23.70 -29.51
CA ILE A 231 -4.78 -23.90 -30.66
C ILE A 231 -4.11 -23.43 -31.95
N TYR A 232 -3.55 -22.22 -31.98
CA TYR A 232 -2.86 -21.69 -33.16
C TYR A 232 -1.57 -22.44 -33.49
N LYS A 233 -0.82 -22.87 -32.46
CA LYS A 233 0.34 -23.73 -32.64
C LYS A 233 -0.04 -25.06 -33.30
N LEU A 234 -1.06 -25.72 -32.76
CA LEU A 234 -1.58 -26.97 -33.31
C LEU A 234 -2.09 -26.78 -34.75
N ALA A 235 -2.82 -25.69 -35.02
CA ALA A 235 -3.28 -25.35 -36.36
C ALA A 235 -2.11 -25.25 -37.37
N SER A 236 -1.03 -24.59 -36.98
CA SER A 236 0.19 -24.51 -37.81
C SER A 236 0.84 -25.87 -38.03
N GLU A 237 0.88 -26.73 -37.00
CA GLU A 237 1.42 -28.10 -37.11
C GLU A 237 0.59 -28.97 -38.08
N TYR A 238 -0.72 -28.74 -38.17
CA TYR A 238 -1.61 -29.36 -39.17
C TYR A 238 -1.61 -28.64 -40.54
N GLY A 239 -0.71 -27.69 -40.76
CA GLY A 239 -0.53 -27.02 -42.04
C GLY A 239 -1.63 -25.99 -42.37
N ILE A 240 -2.30 -25.42 -41.36
CA ILE A 240 -3.12 -24.22 -41.53
C ILE A 240 -2.19 -23.01 -41.69
N ASN A 241 -2.36 -22.28 -42.78
CA ASN A 241 -1.76 -20.97 -42.97
C ASN A 241 -2.41 -19.97 -42.02
N LEU A 242 -1.65 -19.49 -41.04
CA LEU A 242 -2.12 -18.55 -40.02
C LEU A 242 -2.23 -17.09 -40.52
N GLY A 243 -1.79 -16.81 -41.75
CA GLY A 243 -1.73 -15.45 -42.29
C GLY A 243 -0.78 -14.58 -41.48
N ASP A 244 -1.27 -13.45 -40.99
CA ASP A 244 -0.48 -12.46 -40.24
C ASP A 244 -0.29 -12.82 -38.75
N ILE A 245 -0.84 -13.95 -38.29
CA ILE A 245 -0.72 -14.38 -36.90
C ILE A 245 0.67 -15.01 -36.68
N SER A 246 1.52 -14.32 -35.92
CA SER A 246 2.84 -14.79 -35.53
C SER A 246 2.79 -15.65 -34.27
N LEU A 247 3.19 -16.93 -34.38
CA LEU A 247 3.29 -17.85 -33.24
C LEU A 247 4.34 -17.42 -32.22
N ASP A 248 5.49 -16.89 -32.68
CA ASP A 248 6.55 -16.41 -31.79
C ASP A 248 6.05 -15.21 -30.95
N ARG A 249 5.31 -14.30 -31.58
CA ARG A 249 4.69 -13.18 -30.86
C ARG A 249 3.68 -13.68 -29.83
N LEU A 250 2.80 -14.62 -30.21
CA LEU A 250 1.82 -15.21 -29.30
C LEU A 250 2.48 -15.95 -28.13
N GLU A 251 3.57 -16.66 -28.36
CA GLU A 251 4.33 -17.33 -27.32
C GLU A 251 4.93 -16.34 -26.32
N ASN A 252 5.55 -15.27 -26.82
CA ASN A 252 6.11 -14.22 -25.99
C ASN A 252 5.02 -13.53 -25.15
N SER A 253 3.89 -13.20 -25.77
CA SER A 253 2.72 -12.64 -25.08
C SER A 253 2.15 -13.57 -24.01
N LYS A 254 2.05 -14.87 -24.29
CA LYS A 254 1.64 -15.90 -23.33
C LYS A 254 2.56 -15.92 -22.11
N ASN A 255 3.87 -15.94 -22.35
CA ASN A 255 4.86 -16.00 -21.28
C ASN A 255 4.82 -14.73 -20.40
N GLU A 256 4.64 -13.56 -21.01
CA GLU A 256 4.53 -12.31 -20.25
C GLU A 256 3.22 -12.24 -19.45
N ILE A 257 2.08 -12.66 -20.01
CA ILE A 257 0.82 -12.75 -19.27
C ILE A 257 0.95 -13.66 -18.05
N LEU A 258 1.62 -14.82 -18.17
CA LEU A 258 1.82 -15.74 -17.05
C LEU A 258 2.69 -15.11 -15.94
N LYS A 259 3.73 -14.37 -16.32
CA LYS A 259 4.59 -13.63 -15.38
C LYS A 259 3.82 -12.52 -14.67
N LEU A 260 3.07 -11.70 -15.39
CA LEU A 260 2.25 -10.61 -14.84
C LEU A 260 1.15 -11.16 -13.91
N ARG A 261 0.48 -12.25 -14.30
CA ARG A 261 -0.48 -12.95 -13.45
C ARG A 261 0.18 -13.42 -12.14
N SER A 262 1.36 -14.03 -12.22
CA SER A 262 2.05 -14.51 -11.01
C SER A 262 2.36 -13.38 -10.04
N ALA A 263 2.81 -12.22 -10.54
CA ALA A 263 3.04 -11.04 -9.73
C ALA A 263 1.73 -10.53 -9.09
N TYR A 264 0.66 -10.42 -9.87
CA TYR A 264 -0.66 -9.98 -9.39
C TYR A 264 -1.20 -10.88 -8.26
N LEU A 265 -1.11 -12.20 -8.41
CA LEU A 265 -1.57 -13.15 -7.38
C LEU A 265 -0.74 -13.09 -6.10
N LYS A 266 0.58 -12.89 -6.22
CA LYS A 266 1.45 -12.67 -5.06
C LYS A 266 1.06 -11.40 -4.31
N ASN A 267 0.87 -10.30 -5.04
CA ASN A 267 0.42 -9.03 -4.49
C ASN A 267 -0.94 -9.17 -3.79
N LYS A 268 -1.89 -9.88 -4.40
CA LYS A 268 -3.19 -10.18 -3.78
C LYS A 268 -3.07 -10.98 -2.48
N ALA A 269 -2.16 -11.97 -2.44
CA ALA A 269 -1.91 -12.74 -1.23
C ALA A 269 -1.28 -11.89 -0.12
N ILE A 270 -0.36 -10.99 -0.46
CA ILE A 270 0.26 -10.05 0.49
C ILE A 270 -0.79 -9.08 1.04
N ILE A 271 -1.66 -8.51 0.20
CA ILE A 271 -2.75 -7.63 0.65
C ILE A 271 -3.64 -8.36 1.65
N ASN A 272 -4.11 -9.58 1.33
CA ASN A 272 -4.94 -10.36 2.25
C ASN A 272 -4.24 -10.60 3.59
N PHE A 273 -2.94 -10.95 3.57
CA PHE A 273 -2.15 -11.13 4.79
C PHE A 273 -2.07 -9.84 5.62
N LEU A 274 -1.84 -8.69 4.97
CA LEU A 274 -1.79 -7.39 5.63
C LEU A 274 -3.15 -6.97 6.20
N GLU A 275 -4.25 -7.26 5.50
CA GLU A 275 -5.61 -7.02 5.96
C GLU A 275 -5.97 -7.88 7.17
N ASP A 276 -5.59 -9.16 7.16
CA ASP A 276 -5.79 -10.06 8.30
C ASP A 276 -4.98 -9.56 9.51
N PHE A 277 -3.69 -9.23 9.31
CA PHE A 277 -2.82 -8.70 10.35
C PHE A 277 -3.36 -7.39 10.97
N LYS A 278 -3.96 -6.53 10.16
CA LYS A 278 -4.60 -5.29 10.61
C LYS A 278 -5.84 -5.52 11.50
N ASN A 279 -6.56 -6.62 11.30
CA ASN A 279 -7.80 -6.94 12.02
C ASN A 279 -7.58 -7.73 13.32
N GLU A 280 -6.39 -8.31 13.51
CA GLU A 280 -6.01 -9.02 14.75
C GLU A 280 -5.54 -8.07 15.88
N GLU A 281 -5.30 -6.78 15.59
CA GLU A 281 -4.98 -5.70 16.55
C GLU A 281 -6.17 -4.75 16.84
#